data_AF-A0A1F8MB52-F1
#
_entry.id   AF-A0A1F8MB52-F1
#
_cell.length_a   1.000
_cell.length_b   1.000
_cell.length_c   1.000
_cell.angle_alpha   90.00
_cell.angle_beta   90.00
_cell.angle_gamma   90.00
#
_symmetry.space_group_name_H-M   'P 1'
#
loop_
_entity.id
_entity.type
_entity.pdbx_description
1 polymer ?
#
loop_
_entity_poly.entity_id
_entity_poly.type
_entity_poly.pdbx_seq_one_letter_code
_entity_poly.pdbx_strand_id
1 'polypeptide(L)'
;MGVGVNGEEKMSHSSEEMDDEQLATIDDLEMLREDLAGELQTINQYEDHILILDDEEAVTTLEHIIEEKKKHVAELLRLIQNLDPVQAEKFKEIL
;
A
#
# COMPACT_ATOMS: atom_id res chain seq x y z
N MET A 1 -46.30 16.88 -39.12
CA MET A 1 -45.25 15.85 -39.31
C MET A 1 -43.94 16.61 -39.30
N GLY A 2 -43.09 16.61 -38.30
CA GLY A 2 -42.84 15.65 -37.23
C GLY A 2 -41.36 15.30 -37.28
N VAL A 3 -40.58 16.00 -36.44
CA VAL A 3 -39.29 15.60 -35.81
C VAL A 3 -38.10 15.41 -36.78
N GLY A 4 -36.86 15.85 -36.53
CA GLY A 4 -36.20 16.45 -35.36
C GLY A 4 -34.70 16.19 -35.53
N VAL A 5 -33.89 17.17 -35.15
CA VAL A 5 -32.43 17.25 -35.36
C VAL A 5 -31.69 16.54 -34.23
N ASN A 6 -30.57 15.90 -34.59
CA ASN A 6 -29.39 15.50 -33.80
C ASN A 6 -29.59 14.98 -32.37
N GLY A 7 -29.33 13.68 -32.18
CA GLY A 7 -28.92 13.12 -30.90
C GLY A 7 -27.42 12.86 -30.92
N GLU A 8 -26.62 13.83 -30.47
CA GLU A 8 -25.29 13.53 -29.93
C GLU A 8 -25.52 12.77 -28.63
N GLU A 9 -25.12 11.50 -28.60
CA GLU A 9 -25.08 10.69 -27.37
C GLU A 9 -24.08 11.34 -26.42
N LYS A 10 -24.59 12.15 -25.49
CA LYS A 10 -23.79 12.73 -24.42
C LYS A 10 -23.29 11.60 -23.54
N MET A 11 -21.98 11.41 -23.59
CA MET A 11 -21.16 10.73 -22.61
C MET A 11 -21.50 11.29 -21.22
N SER A 12 -22.27 10.54 -20.45
CA SER A 12 -22.51 10.83 -19.04
C SER A 12 -21.56 9.98 -18.23
N HIS A 13 -20.29 10.39 -18.16
CA HIS A 13 -19.47 10.03 -17.00
C HIS A 13 -20.11 10.71 -15.80
N SER A 14 -20.96 9.96 -15.09
CA SER A 14 -21.37 10.30 -13.75
C SER A 14 -20.12 10.17 -12.91
N SER A 15 -19.40 11.27 -12.70
CA SER A 15 -18.44 11.38 -11.62
C SER A 15 -19.26 11.26 -10.34
N GLU A 16 -19.39 10.05 -9.83
CA GLU A 16 -19.96 9.79 -8.52
C GLU A 16 -19.10 10.58 -7.53
N GLU A 17 -19.69 11.60 -6.91
CA GLU A 17 -19.03 12.31 -5.82
C GLU A 17 -18.78 11.29 -4.71
N MET A 18 -17.52 10.93 -4.53
CA MET A 18 -17.07 10.03 -3.48
C MET A 18 -17.38 10.70 -2.14
N ASP A 19 -18.03 10.00 -1.22
CA ASP A 19 -18.32 10.58 0.08
C ASP A 19 -17.02 10.80 0.88
N ASP A 20 -17.07 11.75 1.83
CA ASP A 20 -15.90 12.15 2.64
C ASP A 20 -15.30 10.99 3.45
N GLU A 21 -16.10 9.96 3.78
CA GLU A 21 -15.66 8.78 4.54
C GLU A 21 -14.91 7.80 3.65
N GLN A 22 -15.37 7.58 2.41
CA GLN A 22 -14.66 6.81 1.38
C GLN A 22 -13.35 7.49 0.97
N LEU A 23 -13.32 8.81 0.86
CA LEU A 23 -12.08 9.57 0.63
C LEU A 23 -11.09 9.42 1.79
N ALA A 24 -11.55 9.50 3.05
CA ALA A 24 -10.69 9.30 4.22
C ALA A 24 -10.08 7.89 4.27
N THR A 25 -10.84 6.85 3.91
CA THR A 25 -10.31 5.48 3.84
C THR A 25 -9.25 5.28 2.74
N ILE A 26 -9.30 6.08 1.67
CA ILE A 26 -8.31 6.05 0.59
C ILE A 26 -7.01 6.69 1.06
N ASP A 27 -7.10 7.85 1.72
CA ASP A 27 -5.93 8.53 2.29
C ASP A 27 -5.24 7.63 3.33
N ASP A 28 -6.00 6.94 4.19
CA ASP A 28 -5.47 5.98 5.15
C ASP A 28 -4.75 4.80 4.47
N LEU A 29 -5.31 4.27 3.38
CA LEU A 29 -4.69 3.19 2.62
C LEU A 29 -3.40 3.62 1.91
N GLU A 30 -3.35 4.84 1.38
CA GLU A 30 -2.14 5.40 0.77
C GLU A 30 -1.02 5.51 1.80
N MET A 31 -1.30 6.14 2.95
CA MET A 31 -0.32 6.29 4.04
C MET A 31 0.24 4.94 4.51
N LEU A 32 -0.63 3.94 4.73
CA LEU A 32 -0.20 2.61 5.17
C LEU A 32 0.67 1.88 4.13
N ARG A 33 0.42 2.11 2.83
CA ARG A 33 1.22 1.54 1.74
C ARG A 33 2.58 2.22 1.63
N GLU A 34 2.64 3.53 1.83
CA GLU A 34 3.90 4.27 1.91
C GLU A 34 4.74 3.79 3.09
N ASP A 35 4.14 3.62 4.27
CA ASP A 35 4.82 3.06 5.45
C ASP A 35 5.36 1.65 5.18
N LEU A 36 4.55 0.78 4.54
CA LEU A 36 4.98 -0.57 4.16
C LEU A 36 6.19 -0.53 3.21
N ALA A 37 6.16 0.35 2.21
CA ALA A 37 7.26 0.52 1.27
C ALA A 37 8.53 1.02 1.99
N GLY A 38 8.38 1.94 2.95
CA GLY A 38 9.48 2.45 3.77
C GLY A 38 10.14 1.37 4.63
N GLU A 39 9.35 0.50 5.27
CA GLU A 39 9.91 -0.59 6.07
C GLU A 39 10.64 -1.63 5.20
N LEU A 40 10.10 -1.98 4.02
CA LEU A 40 10.78 -2.85 3.07
C LEU A 40 12.07 -2.25 2.53
N GLN A 41 12.07 -0.94 2.22
CA GLN A 41 13.28 -0.24 1.80
C GLN A 41 14.35 -0.26 2.90
N THR A 42 13.95 -0.06 4.15
CA THR A 42 14.87 -0.10 5.30
C THR A 42 15.51 -1.47 5.47
N ILE A 43 14.72 -2.55 5.33
CA ILE A 43 15.24 -3.93 5.36
C ILE A 43 16.32 -4.12 4.29
N ASN A 44 15.99 -3.82 3.03
CA ASN A 44 16.93 -4.01 1.91
C ASN A 44 18.22 -3.19 2.10
N GLN A 45 18.11 -1.93 2.55
CA GLN A 45 19.26 -1.08 2.81
C GLN A 45 20.19 -1.64 3.89
N TYR A 46 19.64 -2.14 4.98
CA TYR A 46 20.45 -2.71 6.06
C TYR A 46 21.04 -4.07 5.70
N GLU A 47 20.34 -4.90 4.93
CA GLU A 47 20.91 -6.13 4.38
C GLU A 47 22.12 -5.82 3.48
N ASP A 48 22.02 -4.81 2.61
CA ASP A 48 23.14 -4.34 1.78
C ASP A 48 24.31 -3.81 2.64
N HIS A 49 24.02 -3.07 3.71
CA HIS A 49 25.07 -2.55 4.61
C HIS A 49 25.80 -3.68 5.36
N ILE A 50 25.08 -4.71 5.81
CA ILE A 50 25.69 -5.85 6.52
C ILE A 50 26.75 -6.54 5.66
N LEU A 51 26.59 -6.58 4.34
CA LEU A 51 27.56 -7.19 3.41
C LEU A 51 28.92 -6.48 3.35
N ILE A 52 28.97 -5.21 3.76
CA ILE A 52 30.16 -4.35 3.64
C ILE A 52 30.68 -3.81 4.97
N LEU A 53 29.97 -4.02 6.07
CA LEU A 53 30.37 -3.59 7.40
C LEU A 53 31.40 -4.55 7.99
N ASP A 54 32.50 -3.99 8.51
CA ASP A 54 33.53 -4.74 9.24
C ASP A 54 33.27 -4.83 10.75
N ASP A 55 32.43 -3.94 11.29
CA ASP A 55 32.16 -3.85 12.73
C ASP A 55 31.06 -4.84 13.16
N GLU A 56 31.44 -5.88 13.93
CA GLU A 56 30.54 -6.95 14.36
C GLU A 56 29.38 -6.46 15.25
N GLU A 57 29.61 -5.43 16.06
CA GLU A 57 28.57 -4.84 16.92
C GLU A 57 27.51 -4.10 16.08
N ALA A 58 27.95 -3.36 15.06
CA ALA A 58 27.09 -2.70 14.09
C ALA A 58 26.28 -3.71 13.27
N VAL A 59 26.90 -4.78 12.78
CA VAL A 59 26.20 -5.87 12.07
C VAL A 59 25.10 -6.47 12.95
N THR A 60 25.44 -6.86 14.17
CA THR A 60 24.48 -7.44 15.13
C THR A 60 23.32 -6.48 15.41
N THR A 61 23.61 -5.18 15.52
CA THR A 61 22.59 -4.15 15.73
C THR A 61 21.66 -4.03 14.52
N LEU A 62 22.20 -4.02 13.30
CA LEU A 62 21.40 -3.95 12.09
C LEU A 62 20.54 -5.21 11.88
N GLU A 63 21.05 -6.40 12.20
CA GLU A 63 20.26 -7.64 12.18
C GLU A 63 19.04 -7.56 13.09
N HIS A 64 19.22 -7.07 14.32
CA HIS A 64 18.09 -6.85 15.24
C HIS A 64 17.09 -5.82 14.70
N ILE A 65 17.56 -4.73 14.08
CA ILE A 65 16.67 -3.73 13.49
C ILE A 65 15.88 -4.35 12.34
N ILE A 66 16.51 -5.13 11.46
CA ILE A 66 15.83 -5.82 10.35
C ILE A 66 14.70 -6.71 10.86
N GLU A 67 14.91 -7.46 11.94
CA GLU A 67 13.86 -8.33 12.50
C GLU A 67 12.65 -7.54 13.03
N GLU A 68 12.88 -6.41 13.70
CA GLU A 68 11.77 -5.52 14.10
C GLU A 68 11.04 -4.93 12.88
N LYS A 69 11.77 -4.61 11.82
CA LYS A 69 11.19 -4.08 10.58
C LYS A 69 10.34 -5.11 9.85
N LYS A 70 10.76 -6.38 9.83
CA LYS A 70 9.95 -7.50 9.31
C LYS A 70 8.65 -7.68 10.08
N LYS A 71 8.67 -7.48 11.40
CA LYS A 71 7.45 -7.47 12.22
C LYS A 71 6.53 -6.30 11.83
N HIS A 72 7.07 -5.10 11.66
CA HIS A 72 6.27 -3.94 11.22
C HIS A 72 5.64 -4.16 9.84
N VAL A 73 6.39 -4.75 8.88
CA VAL A 73 5.86 -5.16 7.58
C VAL A 73 4.64 -6.06 7.73
N ALA A 74 4.70 -7.07 8.61
CA ALA A 74 3.58 -7.97 8.85
C ALA A 74 2.37 -7.26 9.48
N GLU A 75 2.60 -6.34 10.42
CA GLU A 75 1.55 -5.54 11.05
C GLU A 75 0.85 -4.60 10.06
N LEU A 76 1.62 -3.92 9.20
CA LEU A 76 1.11 -3.04 8.14
C LEU A 76 0.33 -3.82 7.09
N LEU A 77 0.83 -4.98 6.65
CA LEU A 77 0.10 -5.85 5.72
C LEU A 77 -1.25 -6.29 6.28
N ARG A 78 -1.34 -6.56 7.58
CA ARG A 78 -2.61 -6.90 8.23
C ARG A 78 -3.57 -5.71 8.26
N LEU A 79 -3.07 -4.50 8.55
CA LEU A 79 -3.90 -3.29 8.52
C LEU A 79 -4.45 -3.01 7.12
N ILE A 80 -3.60 -3.10 6.10
CA ILE A 80 -3.99 -2.92 4.70
C ILE A 80 -5.06 -3.96 4.30
N GLN A 81 -4.91 -5.23 4.67
CA GLN A 81 -5.94 -6.26 4.40
C GLN A 81 -7.29 -5.96 5.08
N ASN A 82 -7.30 -5.31 6.23
CA ASN A 82 -8.56 -4.94 6.89
C ASN A 82 -9.28 -3.79 6.16
N LEU A 83 -8.54 -2.92 5.48
CA LEU A 83 -9.05 -1.72 4.83
C LEU A 83 -9.25 -1.87 3.31
N ASP A 84 -8.55 -2.79 2.66
CA ASP A 84 -8.70 -3.10 1.23
C ASP A 84 -9.25 -4.53 1.02
N PRO A 85 -10.58 -4.66 0.81
CA PRO A 85 -11.22 -5.95 0.57
C PRO A 85 -10.71 -6.67 -0.69
N VAL A 86 -10.29 -5.92 -1.72
CA VAL A 86 -9.77 -6.50 -2.97
C VAL A 86 -8.43 -7.14 -2.69
N GLN A 87 -7.53 -6.42 -2.02
CA GLN A 87 -6.23 -6.94 -1.63
C GLN A 87 -6.35 -8.11 -0.65
N ALA A 88 -7.30 -8.06 0.29
CA ALA A 88 -7.58 -9.18 1.20
C ALA A 88 -8.01 -10.45 0.47
N GLU A 89 -8.85 -10.34 -0.57
CA GLU A 89 -9.24 -11.51 -1.37
C GLU A 89 -8.05 -12.07 -2.16
N LYS A 90 -7.19 -11.20 -2.70
CA LYS A 90 -5.95 -11.62 -3.36
C LYS A 90 -4.99 -12.36 -2.44
N PHE A 91 -4.91 -11.99 -1.16
CA PHE A 91 -4.12 -12.75 -0.19
C PHE A 91 -4.64 -14.18 0.00
N LYS A 92 -5.96 -14.39 0.07
CA LYS A 92 -6.57 -15.74 0.19
C LYS A 92 -6.36 -16.63 -1.04
N GLU A 93 -6.14 -16.03 -2.22
CA GLU A 93 -5.85 -16.78 -3.44
C GLU A 93 -4.42 -17.38 -3.42
N ILE A 94 -3.50 -16.79 -2.66
CA ILE A 94 -2.06 -17.08 -2.73
C ILE A 94 -1.51 -17.73 -1.45
N LEU A 95 -2.17 -17.54 -0.30
CA LEU A 95 -1.85 -18.14 1.00
C LEU A 95 -2.79 -19.29 1.35
#